data_AF-A0A239GLG8-F1
#
_entry.id   AF-A0A239GLG8-F1
#
_cell.length_a   1.000
_cell.length_b   1.000
_cell.length_c   1.000
_cell.angle_alpha   90.00
_cell.angle_beta   90.00
_cell.angle_gamma   90.00
#
_symmetry.space_group_name_H-M   'P 1'
#
loop_
_entity.id
_entity.type
_entity.pdbx_description
1 polymer ?
#
loop_
_entity_poly.entity_id
_entity_poly.type
_entity_poly.pdbx_seq_one_letter_code
_entity_poly.pdbx_strand_id
1 'polypeptide(L)'
;MGWIEPKNLQAEASTSSITGHLDRLAHELIREGWKAVPRYDGPLPLLRVFDPAVPGLGESVTLAPGSTSDAWWYRSSTGEDLAPHTSPARAAERITRILTPYVAAALAARARRPVRDGTALRIPPPGPDTPHTETIAYLRARFGVLCWWGTHTKEWWALIPCAAQWRLVNAPASETLAQAILDVHAHS
;
A
#
# COMPACT_ATOMS: atom_id res chain seq x y z
N MET A 1 6.23 -48.25 13.86
CA MET A 1 7.41 -47.78 13.11
C MET A 1 7.00 -46.56 12.32
N GLY A 2 7.30 -45.37 12.85
CA GLY A 2 6.90 -44.09 12.25
C GLY A 2 7.74 -43.76 11.03
N TRP A 3 7.08 -43.29 9.97
CA TRP A 3 7.74 -42.78 8.77
C TRP A 3 7.56 -41.27 8.73
N ILE A 4 8.70 -40.59 8.72
CA ILE A 4 8.91 -39.15 8.82
C ILE A 4 8.41 -38.49 7.54
N GLU A 5 7.58 -37.46 7.68
CA GLU A 5 7.21 -36.56 6.60
C GLU A 5 8.30 -35.49 6.40
N PRO A 6 9.16 -35.56 5.35
CA PRO A 6 10.36 -34.72 5.27
C PRO A 6 10.12 -33.35 4.60
N LYS A 7 8.90 -33.03 4.16
CA LYS A 7 8.62 -31.79 3.40
C LYS A 7 8.28 -30.59 4.29
N ASN A 8 7.74 -30.81 5.48
CA ASN A 8 7.29 -29.71 6.32
C ASN A 8 8.47 -28.95 6.95
N LEU A 9 9.52 -29.67 7.36
CA LEU A 9 10.71 -29.07 7.99
C LEU A 9 11.47 -28.10 7.06
N GLN A 10 11.50 -28.36 5.74
CA GLN A 10 12.17 -27.47 4.78
C GLN A 10 11.34 -26.21 4.48
N ALA A 11 10.01 -26.34 4.40
CA ALA A 11 9.11 -25.19 4.25
C ALA A 11 9.10 -24.31 5.50
N GLU A 12 9.08 -24.92 6.69
CA GLU A 12 9.18 -24.23 7.98
C GLU A 12 10.54 -23.57 8.18
N ALA A 13 11.65 -24.25 7.83
CA ALA A 13 12.99 -23.66 7.89
C ALA A 13 13.18 -22.51 6.89
N SER A 14 12.58 -22.62 5.69
CA SER A 14 12.57 -21.53 4.70
C SER A 14 11.71 -20.36 5.16
N THR A 15 10.55 -20.62 5.77
CA THR A 15 9.67 -19.60 6.31
C THR A 15 10.31 -18.89 7.50
N SER A 16 10.96 -19.63 8.41
CA SER A 16 11.72 -19.08 9.54
C SER A 16 12.91 -18.23 9.07
N SER A 17 13.59 -18.64 7.99
CA SER A 17 14.62 -17.83 7.35
C SER A 17 14.04 -16.53 6.75
N ILE A 18 12.92 -16.62 6.02
CA ILE A 18 12.23 -15.47 5.42
C ILE A 18 11.78 -14.47 6.50
N THR A 19 11.09 -14.93 7.56
CA THR A 19 10.63 -14.04 8.64
C THR A 19 11.80 -13.41 9.37
N GLY A 20 12.90 -14.14 9.62
CA GLY A 20 14.12 -13.57 10.19
C GLY A 20 14.82 -12.52 9.32
N HIS A 21 14.67 -12.57 7.99
CA HIS A 21 15.10 -11.48 7.10
C HIS A 21 14.15 -10.28 7.17
N LEU A 22 12.83 -10.51 7.16
CA LEU A 22 11.83 -9.44 7.30
C LEU A 22 11.92 -8.73 8.66
N ASP A 23 12.23 -9.45 9.73
CA ASP A 23 12.47 -8.86 11.05
C ASP A 23 13.70 -7.97 11.05
N ARG A 24 14.80 -8.36 10.39
CA ARG A 24 15.98 -7.50 10.23
C ARG A 24 15.64 -6.21 9.49
N LEU A 25 14.86 -6.30 8.41
CA LEU A 25 14.36 -5.11 7.72
C LEU A 25 13.46 -4.24 8.63
N ALA A 26 12.59 -4.86 9.42
CA ALA A 26 11.71 -4.15 10.35
C ALA A 26 12.51 -3.30 11.36
N HIS A 27 13.62 -3.84 11.90
CA HIS A 27 14.49 -3.08 12.81
C HIS A 27 15.07 -1.84 12.14
N GLU A 28 15.55 -1.94 10.90
CA GLU A 28 16.10 -0.78 10.16
C GLU A 28 15.01 0.26 9.89
N LEU A 29 13.81 -0.16 9.50
CA LEU A 29 12.70 0.75 9.26
C LEU A 29 12.23 1.48 10.53
N ILE A 30 12.21 0.78 11.67
CA ILE A 30 11.89 1.37 12.97
C ILE A 30 12.94 2.42 13.37
N ARG A 31 14.23 2.18 13.07
CA ARG A 31 15.30 3.16 13.30
C ARG A 31 15.10 4.43 12.47
N GLU A 32 14.57 4.30 11.26
CA GLU A 32 14.21 5.40 10.36
C GLU A 32 12.86 6.07 10.72
N GLY A 33 12.20 5.64 11.81
CA GLY A 33 10.96 6.24 12.31
C GLY A 33 9.67 5.66 11.71
N TRP A 34 9.77 4.65 10.85
CA TRP A 34 8.60 3.96 10.30
C TRP A 34 8.00 2.97 11.28
N LYS A 35 6.69 2.76 11.20
CA LYS A 35 6.04 1.62 11.83
C LYS A 35 6.12 0.42 10.90
N ALA A 36 6.67 -0.67 11.41
CA ALA A 36 6.75 -1.96 10.72
C ALA A 36 5.87 -2.99 11.45
N VAL A 37 4.93 -3.61 10.75
CA VAL A 37 3.99 -4.59 11.28
C VAL A 37 4.17 -5.91 10.51
N PRO A 38 4.75 -6.94 11.16
CA PRO A 38 4.83 -8.29 10.63
C PRO A 38 3.46 -8.87 10.29
N ARG A 39 3.38 -9.59 9.17
CA ARG A 39 2.21 -10.38 8.74
C ARG A 39 2.72 -11.72 8.22
N TYR A 40 2.96 -12.66 9.13
CA TYR A 40 3.59 -13.95 8.82
C TYR A 40 2.61 -15.12 8.75
N ASP A 41 1.40 -14.94 9.26
CA ASP A 41 0.37 -16.00 9.34
C ASP A 41 -0.28 -16.34 7.98
N GLY A 42 0.13 -15.67 6.90
CA GLY A 42 -0.39 -15.85 5.55
C GLY A 42 0.48 -16.77 4.67
N PRO A 43 -0.02 -17.16 3.48
CA PRO A 43 0.73 -18.02 2.55
C PRO A 43 2.03 -17.36 2.02
N LEU A 44 2.13 -16.04 2.15
CA LEU A 44 3.33 -15.26 1.84
C LEU A 44 3.63 -14.36 3.05
N PRO A 45 4.70 -14.64 3.82
CA PRO A 45 5.15 -13.74 4.88
C PRO A 45 5.51 -12.38 4.31
N LEU A 46 4.98 -11.32 4.91
CA LEU A 46 5.25 -9.95 4.49
C LEU A 46 5.38 -9.00 5.68
N LEU A 47 6.01 -7.86 5.42
CA LEU A 47 6.16 -6.76 6.35
C LEU A 47 5.37 -5.55 5.86
N ARG A 48 4.42 -5.06 6.65
CA ARG A 48 3.69 -3.82 6.34
C ARG A 48 4.39 -2.63 6.99
N VAL A 49 4.77 -1.65 6.19
CA VAL A 49 5.55 -0.47 6.58
C VAL A 49 4.71 0.78 6.35
N PHE A 50 4.64 1.70 7.31
CA PHE A 50 3.88 2.95 7.16
C PHE A 50 4.31 4.01 8.18
N ASP A 51 3.97 5.26 7.90
CA ASP A 51 4.15 6.36 8.86
C ASP A 51 3.00 6.33 9.90
N PRO A 52 3.28 6.32 11.21
CA PRO A 52 2.24 6.30 12.25
C PRO A 52 1.20 7.43 12.15
N ALA A 53 1.57 8.61 11.66
CA ALA A 53 0.70 9.75 11.49
C ALA A 53 -0.23 9.63 10.27
N VAL A 54 0.12 8.75 9.32
CA VAL A 54 -0.64 8.49 8.08
C VAL A 54 -0.77 6.97 7.84
N PRO A 55 -1.42 6.21 8.74
CA PRO A 55 -1.40 4.74 8.69
C PRO A 55 -2.06 4.12 7.45
N GLY A 56 -2.87 4.91 6.71
CA GLY A 56 -3.46 4.49 5.45
C GLY A 56 -2.46 4.43 4.29
N LEU A 57 -1.31 5.08 4.40
CA LEU A 57 -0.29 5.16 3.37
C LEU A 57 0.96 4.36 3.80
N GLY A 58 1.38 3.41 2.98
CA GLY A 58 2.52 2.55 3.32
C GLY A 58 2.87 1.58 2.21
N GLU A 59 3.78 0.67 2.52
CA GLU A 59 4.33 -0.34 1.62
C GLU A 59 4.19 -1.74 2.23
N SER A 60 3.98 -2.74 1.38
CA SER A 60 4.03 -4.14 1.79
C SER A 60 5.26 -4.79 1.15
N VAL A 61 6.17 -5.29 1.98
CA VAL A 61 7.45 -5.85 1.54
C VAL A 61 7.45 -7.36 1.74
N THR A 62 7.83 -8.10 0.71
CA THR A 62 8.04 -9.56 0.76
C THR A 62 9.51 -9.88 0.53
N LEU A 63 9.90 -11.11 0.82
CA LEU A 63 11.16 -11.67 0.34
C LEU A 63 10.87 -12.56 -0.87
N ALA A 64 11.53 -12.30 -2.00
CA ALA A 64 11.31 -13.03 -3.24
C ALA A 64 12.64 -13.34 -3.96
N PRO A 65 12.70 -14.40 -4.79
CA PRO A 65 13.86 -14.64 -5.65
C PRO A 65 14.10 -13.46 -6.58
N GLY A 66 15.36 -13.05 -6.71
CA GLY A 66 15.77 -11.94 -7.57
C GLY A 66 15.49 -12.22 -9.04
N SER A 67 15.17 -11.17 -9.78
CA SER A 67 14.81 -11.29 -11.21
C SER A 67 16.01 -11.66 -12.10
N THR A 68 17.23 -11.39 -11.64
CA THR A 68 18.49 -11.50 -12.41
C THR A 68 19.58 -12.30 -11.69
N SER A 69 19.33 -12.76 -10.48
CA SER A 69 20.30 -13.48 -9.63
C SER A 69 19.59 -14.50 -8.76
N ASP A 70 20.24 -15.62 -8.45
CA ASP A 70 19.75 -16.62 -7.48
C ASP A 70 19.68 -16.12 -6.02
N ALA A 71 20.05 -14.86 -5.77
CA ALA A 71 19.88 -14.24 -4.46
C ALA A 71 18.42 -13.86 -4.20
N TRP A 72 17.99 -13.95 -2.94
CA TRP A 72 16.71 -13.41 -2.48
C TRP A 72 16.79 -11.89 -2.27
N TRP A 73 15.70 -11.20 -2.58
CA TRP A 73 15.56 -9.75 -2.51
C TRP A 73 14.34 -9.35 -1.68
N TYR A 74 14.46 -8.22 -0.99
CA TYR A 74 13.30 -7.48 -0.50
C TYR A 74 12.58 -6.89 -1.69
N ARG A 75 11.29 -7.19 -1.84
CA ARG A 75 10.47 -6.77 -2.97
C ARG A 75 9.27 -5.97 -2.48
N SER A 76 8.98 -4.86 -3.16
CA SER A 76 7.80 -4.03 -2.86
C SER A 76 6.51 -4.66 -3.40
N SER A 77 5.37 -4.12 -2.99
CA SER A 77 4.05 -4.52 -3.49
C SER A 77 3.87 -4.26 -4.99
N THR A 78 4.68 -3.37 -5.58
CA THR A 78 4.70 -3.10 -7.02
C THR A 78 5.54 -4.10 -7.80
N GLY A 79 6.26 -4.99 -7.11
CA GLY A 79 7.15 -5.97 -7.72
C GLY A 79 8.59 -5.48 -7.93
N GLU A 80 8.93 -4.28 -7.48
CA GLU A 80 10.29 -3.73 -7.61
C GLU A 80 11.25 -4.39 -6.61
N ASP A 81 12.43 -4.78 -7.10
CA ASP A 81 13.52 -5.34 -6.28
C ASP A 81 14.23 -4.20 -5.53
N LEU A 82 14.01 -4.12 -4.21
CA LEU A 82 14.49 -3.03 -3.35
C LEU A 82 15.96 -3.24 -2.96
N ALA A 83 16.32 -4.38 -2.39
CA ALA A 83 17.73 -4.72 -2.13
C ALA A 83 17.87 -6.23 -1.90
N PRO A 84 19.07 -6.79 -2.04
CA PRO A 84 19.33 -8.16 -1.61
C PRO A 84 18.99 -8.35 -0.13
N HIS A 85 18.54 -9.55 0.25
CA HIS A 85 18.18 -9.90 1.63
C HIS A 85 19.30 -9.67 2.65
N THR A 86 20.56 -9.68 2.19
CA THR A 86 21.77 -9.41 2.98
C THR A 86 21.98 -7.93 3.29
N SER A 87 21.22 -7.02 2.66
CA SER A 87 21.37 -5.57 2.80
C SER A 87 20.06 -4.90 3.28
N PRO A 88 19.55 -5.23 4.48
CA PRO A 88 18.29 -4.68 5.00
C PRO A 88 18.31 -3.15 5.13
N ALA A 89 19.44 -2.56 5.54
CA ALA A 89 19.59 -1.10 5.64
C ALA A 89 19.38 -0.41 4.28
N ARG A 90 19.89 -0.99 3.20
CA ARG A 90 19.72 -0.46 1.84
C ARG A 90 18.27 -0.57 1.35
N ALA A 91 17.55 -1.62 1.75
CA ALA A 91 16.11 -1.73 1.49
C ALA A 91 15.34 -0.66 2.28
N ALA A 92 15.64 -0.46 3.56
CA ALA A 92 15.02 0.57 4.40
C ALA A 92 15.24 1.98 3.85
N GLU A 93 16.46 2.30 3.40
CA GLU A 93 16.78 3.58 2.75
C GLU A 93 15.92 3.79 1.50
N ARG A 94 15.82 2.77 0.63
CA ARG A 94 15.00 2.85 -0.59
C ARG A 94 13.52 3.04 -0.28
N ILE A 95 12.97 2.28 0.67
CA ILE A 95 11.57 2.43 1.11
C ILE A 95 11.33 3.84 1.65
N THR A 96 12.22 4.33 2.52
CA THR A 96 12.12 5.67 3.11
C THR A 96 12.11 6.73 2.02
N ARG A 97 13.07 6.66 1.08
CA ARG A 97 13.17 7.59 -0.05
C ARG A 97 11.90 7.59 -0.91
N ILE A 98 11.29 6.43 -1.14
CA ILE A 98 10.06 6.30 -1.93
C ILE A 98 8.87 6.89 -1.17
N LEU A 99 8.68 6.53 0.11
CA LEU A 99 7.46 6.86 0.86
C LEU A 99 7.45 8.29 1.43
N THR A 100 8.60 8.85 1.79
CA THR A 100 8.73 10.20 2.39
C THR A 100 7.94 11.28 1.66
N PRO A 101 8.07 11.47 0.32
CA PRO A 101 7.33 12.52 -0.38
C PRO A 101 5.81 12.34 -0.30
N TYR A 102 5.31 11.11 -0.33
CA TYR A 102 3.87 10.82 -0.23
C TYR A 102 3.33 11.11 1.18
N VAL A 103 4.10 10.75 2.22
CA VAL A 103 3.74 11.05 3.61
C VAL A 103 3.72 12.56 3.85
N ALA A 104 4.75 13.27 3.39
CA ALA A 104 4.80 14.74 3.50
C ALA A 104 3.61 15.40 2.79
N ALA A 105 3.26 14.94 1.59
CA ALA A 105 2.09 15.43 0.85
C ALA A 105 0.78 15.16 1.61
N ALA A 106 0.61 13.97 2.19
CA ALA A 106 -0.58 13.61 2.96
C ALA A 106 -0.73 14.45 4.24
N LEU A 107 0.37 14.69 4.96
CA LEU A 107 0.38 15.56 6.13
C LEU A 107 0.07 17.02 5.76
N ALA A 108 0.65 17.54 4.67
CA ALA A 108 0.37 18.89 4.17
C ALA A 108 -1.08 19.04 3.69
N ALA A 109 -1.67 18.02 3.06
CA ALA A 109 -3.08 18.01 2.71
C ALA A 109 -3.98 18.04 3.94
N ARG A 110 -3.64 17.28 4.99
CA ARG A 110 -4.37 17.29 6.27
C ARG A 110 -4.30 18.65 6.96
N ALA A 111 -3.15 19.31 6.96
CA ALA A 111 -2.96 20.64 7.54
C ALA A 111 -3.76 21.73 6.79
N ARG A 112 -3.96 21.57 5.48
CA ARG A 112 -4.75 22.50 4.65
C ARG A 112 -6.26 22.32 4.78
N ARG A 113 -6.75 21.31 5.52
CA ARG A 113 -8.18 21.11 5.74
C ARG A 113 -8.70 22.23 6.66
N PRO A 114 -9.59 23.12 6.18
CA PRO A 114 -10.22 24.09 7.07
C PRO A 114 -11.01 23.33 8.13
N VAL A 115 -10.94 23.80 9.37
CA VAL A 115 -11.94 23.45 10.39
C VAL A 115 -13.28 23.94 9.84
N ARG A 116 -14.07 23.02 9.28
CA ARG A 116 -15.47 23.33 8.97
C ARG A 116 -16.19 23.37 10.30
N ASP A 117 -16.55 24.58 10.73
CA ASP A 117 -17.49 24.82 11.81
C ASP A 117 -18.76 23.97 11.62
N GLY A 118 -19.29 23.51 12.75
CA GLY A 118 -20.27 22.46 12.82
C GLY A 118 -21.59 22.82 12.16
N THR A 119 -21.82 22.28 10.95
CA THR A 119 -23.16 21.95 10.43
C THR A 119 -23.03 21.04 9.21
N ALA A 120 -22.48 19.84 9.42
CA ALA A 120 -22.74 18.76 8.48
C ALA A 120 -24.01 18.05 8.96
N LEU A 121 -25.09 18.16 8.18
CA LEU A 121 -26.29 17.34 8.33
C LEU A 121 -25.86 15.88 8.54
N ARG A 122 -26.30 15.29 9.64
CA ARG A 122 -26.14 13.86 9.95
C ARG A 122 -26.88 13.06 8.87
N ILE A 123 -26.19 12.75 7.78
CA ILE A 123 -26.60 11.65 6.91
C ILE A 123 -26.25 10.37 7.69
N PRO A 124 -27.21 9.47 7.97
CA PRO A 124 -26.92 8.23 8.65
C PRO A 124 -25.89 7.43 7.85
N PRO A 125 -24.93 6.76 8.48
CA PRO A 125 -23.95 5.96 7.75
C PRO A 125 -24.68 4.81 7.03
N PRO A 126 -24.49 4.60 5.72
CA PRO A 126 -24.89 3.35 5.11
C PRO A 126 -24.10 2.22 5.78
N GLY A 127 -24.82 1.19 6.23
CA GLY A 127 -24.28 0.02 6.91
C GLY A 127 -23.32 -0.80 6.05
N PRO A 128 -22.66 -1.82 6.63
CA PRO A 128 -21.63 -2.55 5.93
C PRO A 128 -22.21 -3.47 4.85
N ASP A 129 -21.43 -3.59 3.76
CA ASP A 129 -21.35 -4.69 2.80
C ASP A 129 -21.95 -4.49 1.38
N THR A 130 -21.05 -4.62 0.38
CA THR A 130 -21.25 -5.01 -1.05
C THR A 130 -21.37 -3.99 -2.22
N PRO A 131 -21.40 -2.64 -2.10
CA PRO A 131 -21.64 -1.76 -3.28
C PRO A 131 -20.40 -1.17 -3.99
N HIS A 132 -19.17 -1.39 -3.50
CA HIS A 132 -18.00 -0.74 -4.11
C HIS A 132 -17.51 -1.44 -5.38
N THR A 133 -17.62 -2.76 -5.49
CA THR A 133 -17.07 -3.52 -6.61
C THR A 133 -17.74 -3.17 -7.94
N GLU A 134 -19.06 -3.05 -7.95
CA GLU A 134 -19.83 -2.66 -9.16
C GLU A 134 -19.51 -1.21 -9.57
N THR A 135 -19.41 -0.31 -8.59
CA THR A 135 -19.04 1.08 -8.83
C THR A 135 -17.60 1.21 -9.36
N ILE A 136 -16.65 0.43 -8.82
CA ILE A 136 -15.28 0.36 -9.32
C ILE A 136 -15.25 -0.17 -10.76
N ALA A 137 -16.00 -1.24 -11.04
CA ALA A 137 -16.09 -1.82 -12.38
C ALA A 137 -16.70 -0.82 -13.38
N TYR A 138 -17.77 -0.11 -13.00
CA TYR A 138 -18.39 0.93 -13.79
C TYR A 138 -17.43 2.07 -14.10
N LEU A 139 -16.75 2.63 -13.09
CA LEU A 139 -15.81 3.75 -13.28
C LEU A 139 -14.59 3.35 -14.12
N ARG A 140 -14.07 2.12 -13.95
CA ARG A 140 -13.02 1.56 -14.80
C ARG A 140 -13.47 1.44 -16.26
N ALA A 141 -14.63 0.84 -16.50
CA ALA A 141 -15.16 0.66 -17.85
C ALA A 141 -15.49 2.00 -18.52
N ARG A 142 -15.99 2.97 -17.76
CA ARG A 142 -16.43 4.27 -18.27
C ARG A 142 -15.27 5.21 -18.62
N PHE A 143 -14.20 5.19 -17.82
CA PHE A 143 -13.13 6.19 -17.89
C PHE A 143 -11.72 5.63 -18.13
N GLY A 144 -11.53 4.30 -18.05
CA GLY A 144 -10.20 3.68 -18.23
C GLY A 144 -9.23 3.96 -17.07
N VAL A 145 -9.73 4.35 -15.89
CA VAL A 145 -8.92 4.78 -14.74
C VAL A 145 -8.90 3.73 -13.64
N LEU A 146 -7.79 3.67 -12.88
CA LEU A 146 -7.71 2.81 -11.70
C LEU A 146 -8.37 3.52 -10.52
N CYS A 147 -9.55 3.06 -10.10
CA CYS A 147 -10.23 3.58 -8.92
C CYS A 147 -10.39 2.53 -7.80
N TRP A 148 -10.48 3.02 -6.57
CA TRP A 148 -10.71 2.22 -5.37
C TRP A 148 -11.37 3.03 -4.26
N TRP A 149 -12.01 2.35 -3.31
CA TRP A 149 -12.50 2.97 -2.08
C TRP A 149 -11.45 2.87 -0.97
N GLY A 150 -11.11 3.99 -0.37
CA GLY A 150 -10.23 4.07 0.79
C GLY A 150 -11.00 3.72 2.06
N THR A 151 -10.86 2.48 2.54
CA THR A 151 -11.55 1.99 3.75
C THR A 151 -11.22 2.79 5.02
N HIS A 152 -10.04 3.41 5.06
CA HIS A 152 -9.57 4.27 6.15
C HIS A 152 -9.93 5.75 5.96
N THR A 153 -9.87 6.26 4.73
CA THR A 153 -10.21 7.67 4.44
C THR A 153 -11.71 7.88 4.30
N LYS A 154 -12.47 6.80 4.07
CA LYS A 154 -13.89 6.81 3.68
C LYS A 154 -14.11 7.71 2.46
N GLU A 155 -13.20 7.60 1.49
CA GLU A 155 -13.22 8.37 0.25
C GLU A 155 -12.89 7.47 -0.95
N TRP A 156 -13.44 7.80 -2.10
CA TRP A 156 -13.10 7.26 -3.40
C TRP A 156 -11.80 7.88 -3.89
N TRP A 157 -10.92 7.04 -4.45
CA TRP A 157 -9.65 7.44 -5.03
C TRP A 157 -9.60 6.98 -6.49
N ALA A 158 -8.98 7.77 -7.36
CA ALA A 158 -8.66 7.37 -8.72
C ALA A 158 -7.25 7.81 -9.11
N LEU A 159 -6.54 6.91 -9.79
CA LEU A 159 -5.28 7.17 -10.46
C LEU A 159 -5.57 7.29 -11.95
N ILE A 160 -5.27 8.46 -12.50
CA ILE A 160 -5.60 8.84 -13.86
C ILE A 160 -4.30 8.94 -14.67
N PRO A 161 -4.17 8.20 -15.78
CA PRO A 161 -3.02 8.37 -16.66
C PRO A 161 -3.17 9.67 -17.46
N CYS A 162 -2.36 10.68 -17.16
CA CYS A 162 -2.17 11.83 -18.04
C CYS A 162 -0.91 11.60 -18.90
N ALA A 163 -0.84 12.18 -20.10
CA ALA A 163 0.13 11.86 -21.16
C ALA A 163 1.62 11.79 -20.74
N ALA A 164 2.02 12.46 -19.65
CA ALA A 164 3.39 12.39 -19.11
C ALA A 164 3.47 11.98 -17.63
N GLN A 165 2.36 11.94 -16.88
CA GLN A 165 2.36 11.76 -15.42
C GLN A 165 1.06 11.13 -14.91
N TRP A 166 1.15 10.29 -13.89
CA TRP A 166 -0.03 9.75 -13.20
C TRP A 166 -0.56 10.77 -12.20
N ARG A 167 -1.86 11.07 -12.25
CA ARG A 167 -2.52 12.02 -11.35
C ARG A 167 -3.45 11.30 -10.39
N LEU A 168 -3.25 11.52 -9.09
CA LEU A 168 -4.08 10.95 -8.03
C LEU A 168 -5.16 11.95 -7.62
N VAL A 169 -6.43 11.52 -7.61
CA VAL A 169 -7.57 12.32 -7.17
C VAL A 169 -8.39 11.55 -6.13
N ASN A 170 -8.99 12.25 -5.18
CA ASN A 170 -9.90 11.68 -4.18
C ASN A 170 -11.21 12.46 -4.09
N ALA A 171 -12.28 11.77 -3.71
CA ALA A 171 -13.58 12.38 -3.49
C ALA A 171 -14.41 11.57 -2.48
N PRO A 172 -15.30 12.19 -1.70
CA PRO A 172 -16.11 11.48 -0.70
C PRO A 172 -17.23 10.62 -1.32
N ALA A 173 -17.63 10.89 -2.57
CA ALA A 173 -18.68 10.19 -3.29
C ALA A 173 -18.23 9.79 -4.71
N SER A 174 -18.81 8.73 -5.25
CA SER A 174 -18.48 8.19 -6.57
C SER A 174 -18.80 9.15 -7.70
N GLU A 175 -19.91 9.90 -7.59
CA GLU A 175 -20.29 10.91 -8.59
C GLU A 175 -19.28 12.06 -8.61
N THR A 176 -18.82 12.48 -7.43
CA THR A 176 -17.81 13.54 -7.29
C THR A 176 -16.45 13.07 -7.83
N LEU A 177 -16.11 11.79 -7.67
CA LEU A 177 -14.92 11.21 -8.29
C LEU A 177 -15.04 11.19 -9.82
N ALA A 178 -16.19 10.82 -10.36
CA ALA A 178 -16.45 10.82 -11.80
C ALA A 178 -16.29 12.23 -12.40
N GLN A 179 -16.80 13.26 -11.72
CA GLN A 179 -16.62 14.65 -12.16
C GLN A 179 -15.14 15.06 -12.13
N ALA A 180 -14.42 14.72 -11.05
CA ALA A 180 -12.99 15.00 -10.96
C ALA A 180 -12.20 14.33 -12.09
N ILE A 181 -12.55 13.08 -12.46
CA ILE A 181 -11.93 12.36 -13.58
C ILE A 181 -12.20 13.07 -14.92
N LEU A 182 -13.44 13.50 -15.15
CA LEU A 182 -13.81 14.26 -16.35
C LEU A 182 -13.03 15.58 -16.46
N ASP A 183 -12.91 16.30 -15.35
CA ASP A 183 -12.16 17.56 -15.31
C ASP A 183 -10.66 17.30 -15.57
N VAL A 184 -10.10 16.19 -15.11
CA VAL A 184 -8.71 15.81 -15.41
C VAL A 184 -8.51 15.57 -16.90
N HIS A 185 -9.38 14.76 -17.52
CA HIS A 185 -9.29 14.46 -18.94
C HIS A 185 -9.54 15.68 -19.83
N ALA A 186 -10.35 16.65 -19.39
CA ALA A 186 -10.59 17.88 -20.13
C ALA A 186 -9.36 18.84 -20.14
N HIS A 187 -8.44 18.67 -19.19
CA HIS A 187 -7.24 19.52 -19.03
C HIS A 187 -5.92 18.75 -19.24
N SER A 188 -5.99 17.56 -19.85
CA SER A 188 -4.83 16.73 -20.23
C SER A 188 -4.63 16.76 -21.74
#